data_AF-A0A8B9WFE4-F1
#
_entry.id   AF-A0A8B9WFE4-F1
#
_cell.length_a   1.000
_cell.length_b   1.000
_cell.length_c   1.000
_cell.angle_alpha   90.00
_cell.angle_beta   90.00
_cell.angle_gamma   90.00
#
_symmetry.space_group_name_H-M   'P 1'
#
loop_
_entity.id
_entity.type
_entity.pdbx_description
1 polymer ?
#
loop_
_entity_poly.entity_id
_entity_poly.type
_entity_poly.pdbx_seq_one_letter_code
_entity_poly.pdbx_strand_id
1 'polypeptide(L)' 'MYENDDVKEAMRRLPENLYNDRGFRIKRALDLSMRQQILPKEQRTKYEADKFYLEPYLKEVIQERKEKNGTLWAVNVLL' A
#
# COMPACT_ATOMS: atom_id res chain seq x y z
N MET A 1 5.88 -1.20 -5.23
CA MET A 1 5.63 0.08 -4.54
C MET A 1 6.62 0.17 -3.39
N TYR A 2 7.42 1.23 -3.33
CA TYR A 2 8.38 1.40 -2.23
C TYR A 2 7.65 1.81 -0.95
N GLU A 3 7.97 1.19 0.18
CA GLU A 3 7.32 1.45 1.46
C GLU A 3 7.92 2.68 2.16
N ASN A 4 7.52 3.86 1.69
CA ASN A 4 7.77 5.12 2.41
C ASN A 4 6.77 5.30 3.58
N ASP A 5 6.88 6.39 4.33
CA ASP A 5 6.06 6.59 5.53
C ASP A 5 4.56 6.74 5.24
N ASP A 6 4.17 7.36 4.11
CA ASP A 6 2.76 7.42 3.70
C ASP A 6 2.20 6.02 3.45
N VAL A 7 3.00 5.17 2.80
CA VAL A 7 2.62 3.80 2.48
C VAL A 7 2.49 2.95 3.74
N LYS A 8 3.39 3.13 4.71
CA LYS A 8 3.31 2.46 6.03
C LYS A 8 2.04 2.85 6.77
N GLU A 9 1.70 4.14 6.80
CA GLU A 9 0.47 4.61 7.44
C GLU A 9 -0.77 4.12 6.70
N ALA A 10 -0.78 4.13 5.36
CA ALA A 10 -1.88 3.59 4.57
C ALA A 10 -2.08 2.08 4.83
N MET A 11 -0.99 1.31 4.97
CA MET A 11 -1.07 -0.11 5.34
C MET A 11 -1.60 -0.33 6.76
N ARG A 12 -1.25 0.55 7.71
CA ARG A 12 -1.75 0.48 9.10
C ARG A 12 -3.26 0.66 9.18
N ARG A 13 -3.86 1.40 8.24
CA ARG A 13 -5.30 1.67 8.16
C ARG A 13 -6.10 0.57 7.44
N LEU A 14 -5.44 -0.40 6.82
CA LEU A 14 -6.13 -1.47 6.11
C LEU A 14 -6.98 -2.31 7.07
N PRO A 15 -8.18 -2.74 6.62
CA PRO A 15 -8.93 -3.82 7.26
C PRO A 15 -8.05 -5.06 7.43
N GLU A 16 -8.23 -5.76 8.54
CA GLU A 16 -7.38 -6.90 8.92
C GLU A 16 -7.34 -7.99 7.84
N ASN A 17 -8.47 -8.32 7.22
CA ASN A 17 -8.54 -9.30 6.13
C ASN A 17 -7.65 -8.90 4.94
N LEU A 18 -7.67 -7.63 4.53
CA LEU A 18 -6.84 -7.14 3.41
C LEU A 18 -5.35 -7.11 3.78
N TYR A 19 -5.03 -6.76 5.02
CA TYR A 19 -3.66 -6.80 5.54
C TYR A 19 -3.10 -8.22 5.55
N ASN A 20 -3.87 -9.19 6.06
CA ASN A 20 -3.51 -10.59 6.10
C ASN A 20 -3.37 -11.20 4.70
N ASP A 21 -4.32 -10.91 3.80
CA ASP A 21 -4.27 -11.34 2.41
C ASP A 21 -3.02 -10.81 1.69
N ARG A 22 -2.64 -9.54 1.94
CA ARG A 22 -1.40 -8.96 1.44
C ARG A 22 -0.19 -9.73 1.97
N GLY A 23 -0.14 -9.97 3.29
CA GLY A 23 0.94 -10.72 3.92
C GLY A 23 1.10 -12.12 3.33
N PHE A 24 0.00 -12.81 3.08
CA PHE A 24 0.00 -14.12 2.43
C PHE A 24 0.53 -14.07 0.99
N ARG A 25 0.08 -13.10 0.18
CA ARG A 25 0.57 -12.93 -1.20
C ARG A 25 2.08 -12.67 -1.24
N ILE A 26 2.60 -11.85 -0.32
CA ILE A 26 4.04 -11.57 -0.21
C ILE A 26 4.81 -12.82 0.19
N LYS A 27 4.37 -13.54 1.24
CA LYS A 27 5.00 -14.80 1.67
C LYS A 27 5.07 -15.82 0.54
N ARG A 28 3.96 -16.00 -0.19
CA ARG A 28 3.90 -16.89 -1.36
C ARG A 28 4.87 -16.46 -2.47
N ALA A 29 4.94 -15.17 -2.77
CA ALA A 29 5.87 -14.65 -3.77
C ALA A 29 7.34 -14.88 -3.36
N LEU A 30 7.66 -14.66 -2.09
CA LEU A 30 8.99 -14.93 -1.53
C LEU A 30 9.34 -16.42 -1.58
N ASP A 31 8.43 -17.32 -1.19
CA ASP A 31 8.63 -18.77 -1.25
C ASP A 31 8.92 -19.25 -2.68
N LEU A 32 8.11 -18.80 -3.66
CA LEU A 32 8.34 -19.10 -5.06
C LEU A 32 9.68 -18.54 -5.56
N SER A 33 10.01 -17.31 -5.19
CA SER A 33 11.29 -16.69 -5.55
C SER A 33 12.48 -17.43 -4.95
N MET A 34 12.39 -17.87 -3.70
CA MET A 34 13.45 -18.66 -3.03
C MET A 34 13.70 -19.97 -3.75
N ARG A 35 12.65 -20.61 -4.28
CA ARG A 35 12.74 -21.86 -5.03
C ARG A 35 13.02 -21.66 -6.52
N GLN A 36 13.17 -20.42 -6.99
CA GLN A 36 13.26 -20.07 -8.41
C GLN A 36 12.10 -20.65 -9.24
N GLN A 37 10.92 -20.74 -8.63
CA GLN A 37 9.71 -21.25 -9.25
C GLN A 37 8.78 -20.10 -9.64
N ILE A 38 7.93 -20.36 -10.61
CA ILE A 38 6.89 -19.42 -11.06
C ILE A 38 5.51 -19.94 -10.70
N LEU A 39 4.56 -19.02 -10.54
CA LEU A 39 3.18 -19.37 -10.29
C LEU A 39 2.56 -20.04 -11.54
N PRO A 40 1.80 -21.15 -11.38
CA PRO A 40 1.03 -21.78 -12.46
C PRO A 40 0.13 -20.77 -13.19
N LYS A 41 -0.09 -20.96 -14.49
CA LYS A 41 -0.78 -19.97 -15.34
C LYS A 41 -2.21 -19.68 -14.85
N GLU A 42 -2.91 -20.69 -14.37
CA GLU A 42 -4.29 -20.64 -13.90
C GLU A 42 -4.45 -19.82 -12.61
N GLN A 43 -3.36 -19.70 -11.83
CA GLN A 43 -3.32 -18.96 -10.57
C GLN A 43 -2.79 -17.54 -10.72
N ARG A 44 -2.31 -17.16 -11.91
CA ARG A 44 -1.84 -15.79 -12.17
C ARG A 44 -3.00 -14.82 -12.07
N THR A 45 -2.78 -13.72 -11.35
CA THR A 45 -3.74 -12.63 -11.28
C THR A 45 -4.05 -12.15 -12.69
N LYS A 46 -5.32 -12.21 -13.07
CA LYS A 46 -5.80 -11.62 -14.32
C LYS A 46 -5.82 -10.11 -14.18
N TYR A 47 -5.62 -9.38 -15.28
CA TYR A 47 -5.60 -7.93 -15.27
C TYR A 47 -6.90 -7.33 -14.72
N GLU A 48 -8.04 -7.90 -15.10
CA GLU A 48 -9.38 -7.44 -14.68
C GLU A 48 -9.68 -7.76 -13.21
N ALA A 49 -8.96 -8.72 -12.63
CA ALA A 49 -9.14 -9.14 -11.24
C ALA A 49 -8.20 -8.39 -10.28
N ASP A 50 -7.26 -7.60 -10.79
CA ASP A 50 -6.35 -6.82 -9.95
C ASP A 50 -7.10 -5.63 -9.33
N LYS A 51 -7.08 -5.56 -7.99
CA LYS A 51 -7.81 -4.55 -7.22
C LYS A 51 -6.81 -3.61 -6.57
N PHE A 52 -6.97 -2.31 -6.77
CA PHE A 52 -6.15 -1.28 -6.13
C PHE A 52 -6.53 -1.03 -4.66
N TYR A 53 -6.44 -2.07 -3.83
CA TYR A 53 -6.93 -2.07 -2.44
C TYR A 53 -6.24 -1.05 -1.51
N LEU A 54 -5.03 -0.60 -1.84
CA LEU A 54 -4.27 0.36 -1.03
C LEU A 54 -4.49 1.82 -1.47
N GLU A 55 -4.94 2.05 -2.71
CA GLU A 55 -5.04 3.38 -3.30
C GLU A 55 -5.96 4.35 -2.52
N PRO A 56 -7.15 3.94 -2.03
CA PRO A 56 -8.01 4.84 -1.26
C PRO A 56 -7.32 5.35 0.01
N TYR A 57 -6.72 4.44 0.78
CA TYR A 57 -6.00 4.77 2.02
C TYR A 57 -4.77 5.65 1.77
N LEU A 58 -4.03 5.38 0.69
CA LEU A 58 -2.85 6.16 0.35
C LEU A 58 -3.22 7.59 -0.07
N LYS A 59 -4.31 7.77 -0.82
CA LYS A 59 -4.81 9.09 -1.20
C LYS A 59 -5.18 9.92 0.03
N GLU A 60 -5.89 9.33 0.98
CA GLU A 60 -6.25 9.98 2.25
C GLU A 60 -5.01 10.41 3.04
N VAL A 61 -4.04 9.51 3.24
CA VAL A 61 -2.80 9.82 3.98
C VAL A 61 -2.00 10.95 3.31
N ILE A 62 -1.87 10.90 1.98
CA ILE A 62 -1.18 11.95 1.23
C ILE A 62 -1.91 13.29 1.35
N GLN A 63 -3.25 13.27 1.31
CA GLN A 63 -4.08 14.46 1.44
C GLN A 63 -3.91 15.09 2.84
N GLU A 64 -4.03 14.30 3.91
CA GLU A 64 -3.81 14.76 5.28
C GLU A 64 -2.42 15.36 5.50
N ARG A 65 -1.38 14.75 4.92
CA ARG A 65 -0.01 15.29 5.01
C ARG A 65 0.10 16.65 4.30
N LYS A 66 -0.48 16.77 3.10
CA LYS A 66 -0.47 18.02 2.34
C LYS A 66 -1.20 19.13 3.10
N GLU A 67 -2.35 18.82 3.70
CA GLU A 67 -3.10 19.74 4.53
C GLU A 67 -2.29 20.19 5.75
N LYS A 68 -1.70 19.26 6.50
CA LYS A 68 -0.82 19.60 7.64
C LYS A 68 0.35 20.49 7.24
N ASN A 69 1.05 20.14 6.15
CA ASN A 69 2.18 20.94 5.67
C ASN A 69 1.75 22.34 5.19
N GLY A 70 0.60 22.43 4.51
CA GLY A 70 0.03 23.71 4.07
C GLY A 70 -0.39 24.59 5.24
N THR A 71 -1.03 24.02 6.25
CA THR A 71 -1.40 24.73 7.49
C THR A 71 -0.17 25.17 8.26
N LEU A 72 0.86 24.31 8.40
CA LEU A 72 2.12 24.67 9.06
C LEU A 72 2.84 25.80 8.34
N TRP A 73 2.86 25.79 7.00
CA TRP A 73 3.36 26.92 6.21
C TRP A 73 2.59 28.21 6.51
N ALA A 74 1.26 28.16 6.47
CA ALA A 74 0.42 29.34 6.74
C ALA A 74 0.66 29.91 8.15
N VAL A 75 0.78 29.04 9.16
CA VAL A 75 1.08 29.45 10.55
C VAL A 75 2.47 30.08 10.67
N ASN A 76 3.49 29.48 10.04
CA ASN A 76 4.87 29.98 10.11
C ASN A 76 5.11 31.27 9.30
N VAL A 77 4.28 31.58 8.30
CA VAL A 77 4.37 32.83 7.53
C VAL A 77 3.57 33.97 8.17
N LEU A 78 2.60 33.64 9.01
CA LEU A 78 1.79 34.61 9.76
C LEU A 78 2.40 35.02 11.12
N LEU A 79 3.53 34.41 11.52
CA LEU A 79 4.34 34.74 12.70
C LEU A 79 5.66 35.41 12.28
#